data_AF-A0A7D3XSL1-F1
#
_entry.id   AF-A0A7D3XSL1-F1
#
_cell.length_a   1.000
_cell.length_b   1.000
_cell.length_c   1.000
_cell.angle_alpha   90.00
_cell.angle_beta   90.00
_cell.angle_gamma   90.00
#
_symmetry.space_group_name_H-M   'P 1'
#
loop_
_entity.id
_entity.type
_entity.pdbx_description
1 polymer ?
#
loop_
_entity_poly.entity_id
_entity_poly.type
_entity_poly.pdbx_seq_one_letter_code
_entity_poly.pdbx_strand_id
1 'polypeptide(L)'
;MSRSKAVCILGMHRSGTSVMSRAVNLLGADLGNKAELLPPGKANPKGFWEHTGIIKLNHRMLRTFGRSWDSTVPLPDRWWESSRTQPIRKELKRLIQRDFERKRLWAWKDPRTCLVIPLWQSVLREMNTDLIYVIMVRNPLDVAASLYKRNGFTLKKSLNIWAHYTLSALYWTSGAKRVIVHYDQLISDWESQLKRVSSTLDIPWPKRENQLKRSMESFLDPKLQHNKSTLKELDIKGISNPVKMIYRLCLQGGDTRSNLEGRKMKEQVKHLYKHFHRLSRMTQQPKALIAKKNHNP
;
A
#
# COMPACT_ATOMS: atom_id res chain seq x y z
N MET A 1 17.98 -22.22 12.46
CA MET A 1 18.23 -20.94 11.73
C MET A 1 17.02 -20.02 11.92
N SER A 2 17.19 -18.71 12.14
CA SER A 2 16.02 -17.80 12.24
C SER A 2 15.34 -17.68 10.87
N ARG A 3 14.01 -17.62 10.83
CA ARG A 3 13.26 -17.41 9.59
C ARG A 3 13.65 -16.09 8.92
N SER A 4 13.59 -16.05 7.59
CA SER A 4 13.74 -14.81 6.82
C SER A 4 12.55 -13.90 7.12
N LYS A 5 12.81 -12.59 7.23
CA LYS A 5 11.79 -11.56 7.50
C LYS A 5 11.64 -10.66 6.29
N ALA A 6 10.39 -10.50 5.84
CA ALA A 6 10.05 -9.73 4.66
C ALA A 6 9.18 -8.52 5.02
N VAL A 7 9.67 -7.31 4.76
CA VAL A 7 8.95 -6.05 4.99
C VAL A 7 8.20 -5.64 3.74
N CYS A 8 6.87 -5.74 3.79
CA CYS A 8 5.99 -5.26 2.74
C CYS A 8 5.62 -3.80 3.00
N ILE A 9 6.09 -2.90 2.14
CA ILE A 9 5.78 -1.47 2.25
C ILE A 9 4.56 -1.17 1.39
N LEU A 10 3.45 -0.94 2.06
CA LEU A 10 2.13 -0.69 1.49
C LEU A 10 1.80 0.79 1.52
N GLY A 11 0.91 1.22 0.64
CA GLY A 11 0.37 2.57 0.61
C GLY A 11 -0.06 2.96 -0.80
N MET A 12 -0.98 3.91 -0.89
CA MET A 12 -1.36 4.48 -2.17
C MET A 12 -0.15 5.18 -2.82
N HIS A 13 -0.13 5.25 -4.16
CA HIS A 13 0.82 6.11 -4.86
C HIS A 13 0.79 7.52 -4.24
N ARG A 14 1.96 8.15 -4.10
CA ARG A 14 2.12 9.51 -3.54
C ARG A 14 1.90 9.64 -2.02
N SER A 15 1.83 8.51 -1.30
CA SER A 15 1.78 8.48 0.17
C SER A 15 3.15 8.36 0.86
N GLY A 16 4.25 8.56 0.13
CA GLY A 16 5.60 8.49 0.71
C GLY A 16 6.20 7.08 0.84
N THR A 17 5.65 6.08 0.15
CA THR A 17 6.18 4.71 0.16
C THR A 17 7.63 4.61 -0.31
N SER A 18 8.09 5.47 -1.22
CA SER A 18 9.51 5.54 -1.62
C SER A 18 10.42 6.01 -0.48
N VAL A 19 9.96 6.96 0.35
CA VAL A 19 10.73 7.45 1.51
C VAL A 19 10.88 6.34 2.53
N MET A 20 9.78 5.65 2.83
CA MET A 20 9.81 4.51 3.73
C MET A 20 10.66 3.35 3.18
N SER A 21 10.67 3.13 1.86
CA SER A 21 11.51 2.11 1.22
C SER A 21 12.99 2.39 1.44
N ARG A 22 13.41 3.65 1.25
CA ARG A 22 14.78 4.06 1.52
C ARG A 22 15.10 3.96 3.02
N ALA A 23 14.19 4.38 3.89
CA ALA A 23 14.40 4.32 5.33
C ALA A 23 14.59 2.88 5.83
N VAL A 24 13.69 1.96 5.46
CA VAL A 24 13.79 0.53 5.82
C VAL A 24 15.04 -0.12 5.23
N ASN A 25 15.46 0.30 4.04
CA ASN A 25 16.75 -0.12 3.48
C ASN A 25 17.94 0.36 4.31
N LEU A 26 17.92 1.59 4.80
CA LEU A 26 18.96 2.11 5.70
C LEU A 26 18.95 1.46 7.09
N LEU A 27 17.82 0.87 7.51
CA LEU A 27 17.74 -0.01 8.69
C LEU A 27 18.32 -1.42 8.43
N GLY A 28 18.78 -1.70 7.21
CA GLY A 28 19.47 -2.94 6.85
C GLY A 28 18.63 -3.95 6.06
N ALA A 29 17.42 -3.59 5.62
CA ALA A 29 16.66 -4.45 4.71
C ALA A 29 17.22 -4.42 3.29
N ASP A 30 17.42 -5.60 2.72
CA ASP A 30 17.79 -5.75 1.31
C ASP A 30 16.58 -5.47 0.39
N LEU A 31 16.77 -4.70 -0.69
CA LEU A 31 15.71 -4.35 -1.65
C LEU A 31 15.77 -5.19 -2.94
N GLY A 32 16.65 -6.19 -2.99
CA GLY A 32 16.92 -7.01 -4.15
C GLY A 32 18.09 -6.47 -4.97
N ASN A 33 18.29 -7.06 -6.16
CA ASN A 33 19.37 -6.67 -7.04
C ASN A 33 19.25 -5.19 -7.45
N LYS A 34 20.31 -4.40 -7.27
CA LYS A 34 20.35 -2.97 -7.63
C LYS A 34 20.04 -2.75 -9.12
N ALA A 35 20.45 -3.67 -10.00
CA ALA A 35 20.15 -3.61 -11.43
C ALA A 35 18.64 -3.78 -11.73
N GLU A 36 17.89 -4.37 -10.80
CA GLU A 36 16.44 -4.59 -10.90
C GLU A 36 15.65 -3.53 -10.13
N LEU A 37 16.28 -2.48 -9.62
CA LEU A 37 15.58 -1.34 -9.04
C LEU A 37 15.24 -0.32 -10.12
N LEU A 38 14.00 0.15 -10.13
CA LEU A 38 13.57 1.20 -11.05
C LEU A 38 14.47 2.43 -10.91
N PRO A 39 15.03 2.95 -12.02
CA PRO A 39 15.81 4.16 -11.99
C PRO A 39 14.95 5.35 -11.55
N PRO A 40 15.57 6.42 -11.01
CA PRO A 40 14.87 7.69 -10.82
C PRO A 40 14.21 8.18 -12.11
N GLY A 41 13.11 8.90 -11.97
CA GLY A 41 12.38 9.46 -13.12
C GLY A 41 11.70 10.78 -12.78
N LYS A 42 11.11 11.45 -13.78
CA LYS A 42 10.50 12.79 -13.61
C LYS A 42 9.52 12.87 -12.43
N ALA A 43 8.72 11.81 -12.21
CA ALA A 43 7.75 11.78 -11.12
C ALA A 43 8.35 11.52 -9.72
N ASN A 44 9.60 11.05 -9.65
CA ASN A 44 10.36 10.84 -8.41
C ASN A 44 11.88 10.89 -8.68
N PRO A 45 12.49 12.08 -8.66
CA PRO A 45 13.92 12.26 -8.95
C PRO A 45 14.86 11.57 -7.97
N LYS A 46 14.40 11.20 -6.77
CA LYS A 46 15.19 10.52 -5.72
C LYS A 46 15.12 8.98 -5.81
N GLY A 47 14.54 8.44 -6.88
CA GLY A 47 14.42 7.00 -7.09
C GLY A 47 13.16 6.39 -6.49
N PHE A 48 12.60 5.40 -7.19
CA PHE A 48 11.37 4.73 -6.76
C PHE A 48 11.62 3.64 -5.72
N TRP A 49 12.80 3.01 -5.72
CA TRP A 49 13.10 1.87 -4.82
C TRP A 49 12.10 0.71 -5.02
N GLU A 50 11.60 0.55 -6.24
CA GLU A 50 10.67 -0.52 -6.61
C GLU A 50 11.41 -1.55 -7.46
N HIS A 51 11.23 -2.82 -7.14
CA HIS A 51 11.83 -3.92 -7.90
C HIS A 51 11.05 -4.16 -9.20
N THR A 52 11.68 -4.00 -10.36
CA THR A 52 11.09 -4.09 -11.71
C THR A 52 10.31 -5.40 -11.91
N GLY A 53 10.89 -6.54 -11.49
CA GLY A 53 10.24 -7.85 -11.58
C GLY A 53 8.93 -7.91 -10.79
N ILE A 54 8.90 -7.31 -9.59
CA ILE A 54 7.70 -7.26 -8.75
C ILE A 54 6.62 -6.38 -9.39
N ILE A 55 7.01 -5.23 -9.95
CA ILE A 55 6.08 -4.35 -10.66
C ILE A 55 5.45 -5.06 -11.85
N LYS A 56 6.26 -5.72 -12.69
CA LYS A 56 5.79 -6.48 -13.86
C LYS A 56 4.81 -7.57 -13.42
N LEU A 57 5.14 -8.29 -12.35
CA LEU A 57 4.32 -9.37 -11.80
C LEU A 57 2.98 -8.86 -11.27
N ASN A 58 2.98 -7.84 -10.40
CA ASN A 58 1.77 -7.27 -9.83
C ASN A 58 0.88 -6.64 -10.91
N HIS A 59 1.48 -5.99 -11.92
CA HIS A 59 0.75 -5.46 -13.05
C HIS A 59 0.08 -6.58 -13.87
N ARG A 60 0.80 -7.65 -14.19
CA ARG A 60 0.22 -8.81 -14.90
C ARG A 60 -0.87 -9.50 -14.09
N MET A 61 -0.75 -9.55 -12.77
CA MET A 61 -1.80 -10.05 -11.89
C MET A 61 -3.09 -9.25 -12.03
N LEU A 62 -3.02 -7.93 -11.92
CA LEU A 62 -4.20 -7.08 -12.10
C LEU A 62 -4.82 -7.25 -13.50
N ARG A 63 -3.99 -7.26 -14.56
CA ARG A 63 -4.47 -7.42 -15.94
C ARG A 63 -5.16 -8.75 -16.18
N THR A 64 -4.71 -9.82 -15.52
CA THR A 64 -5.36 -11.14 -15.61
C THR A 64 -6.85 -11.04 -15.26
N PHE A 65 -7.23 -10.16 -14.34
CA PHE A 65 -8.62 -9.96 -13.96
C PHE A 65 -9.26 -8.70 -14.56
N GLY A 66 -8.69 -8.16 -15.65
CA GLY A 66 -9.21 -6.95 -16.30
C GLY A 66 -9.15 -5.73 -15.39
N ARG A 67 -8.12 -5.62 -14.55
CA ARG A 67 -7.88 -4.49 -13.65
C ARG A 67 -6.55 -3.82 -13.97
N SER A 68 -6.48 -2.55 -13.61
CA SER A 68 -5.30 -1.69 -13.68
C SER A 68 -5.01 -1.09 -12.30
N TRP A 69 -3.87 -0.41 -12.17
CA TRP A 69 -3.48 0.24 -10.92
C TRP A 69 -4.46 1.34 -10.48
N ASP A 70 -5.15 1.98 -11.41
CA ASP A 70 -6.14 3.04 -11.15
C ASP A 70 -7.58 2.51 -11.13
N SER A 71 -7.76 1.18 -11.10
CA SER A 71 -9.09 0.59 -11.02
C SER A 71 -9.73 0.82 -9.65
N THR A 72 -10.94 1.35 -9.67
CA THR A 72 -11.82 1.49 -8.50
C THR A 72 -12.66 0.24 -8.26
N VAL A 73 -12.51 -0.78 -9.12
CA VAL A 73 -13.21 -2.04 -8.99
C VAL A 73 -12.24 -3.06 -8.41
N PRO A 74 -12.60 -3.71 -7.29
CA PRO A 74 -11.80 -4.78 -6.73
C PRO A 74 -11.66 -5.98 -7.66
N LEU A 75 -10.69 -6.83 -7.31
CA LEU A 75 -10.58 -8.17 -7.85
C LEU A 75 -11.75 -9.05 -7.36
N PRO A 76 -12.15 -10.09 -8.11
CA PRO A 76 -13.19 -11.03 -7.70
C PRO A 76 -12.90 -11.69 -6.35
N ASP A 77 -13.92 -12.16 -5.65
CA ASP A 77 -13.71 -12.90 -4.39
C ASP A 77 -12.82 -14.13 -4.63
N ARG A 78 -11.91 -14.40 -3.70
CA ARG A 78 -10.97 -15.54 -3.75
C ARG A 78 -10.16 -15.62 -5.06
N TRP A 79 -9.96 -14.50 -5.75
CA TRP A 79 -9.20 -14.45 -7.01
C TRP A 79 -7.82 -15.11 -6.91
N TRP A 80 -7.17 -15.06 -5.74
CA TRP A 80 -5.83 -15.61 -5.52
C TRP A 80 -5.78 -17.15 -5.61
N GLU A 81 -6.92 -17.82 -5.50
CA GLU A 81 -7.07 -19.28 -5.60
C GLU A 81 -7.43 -19.75 -7.02
N SER A 82 -7.77 -18.82 -7.92
CA SER A 82 -8.08 -19.14 -9.31
C SER A 82 -6.89 -19.81 -9.99
N SER A 83 -7.14 -20.82 -10.84
CA SER A 83 -6.12 -21.44 -11.69
C SER A 83 -5.34 -20.41 -12.54
N ARG A 84 -5.99 -19.28 -12.87
CA ARG A 84 -5.39 -18.15 -13.61
C ARG A 84 -4.21 -17.49 -12.88
N THR A 85 -4.09 -17.65 -11.56
CA THR A 85 -2.97 -17.10 -10.77
C THR A 85 -1.77 -18.03 -10.71
N GLN A 86 -1.90 -19.31 -11.06
CA GLN A 86 -0.85 -20.32 -10.88
C GLN A 86 0.46 -20.00 -11.62
N PRO A 87 0.44 -19.52 -12.89
CA PRO A 87 1.67 -19.10 -13.55
C PRO A 87 2.37 -17.96 -12.80
N ILE A 88 1.59 -16.99 -12.34
CA ILE A 88 2.11 -15.83 -11.60
C ILE A 88 2.66 -16.25 -10.24
N ARG A 89 2.01 -17.19 -9.56
CA ARG A 89 2.46 -17.78 -8.30
C ARG A 89 3.83 -18.43 -8.45
N LYS A 90 4.03 -19.24 -9.50
CA LYS A 90 5.31 -19.89 -9.79
C LYS A 90 6.42 -18.87 -10.06
N GLU A 91 6.12 -17.83 -10.83
CA GLU A 91 7.08 -16.75 -11.10
C GLU A 91 7.42 -15.95 -9.84
N LEU A 92 6.43 -15.68 -8.98
CA LEU A 92 6.66 -14.98 -7.72
C LEU A 92 7.61 -15.76 -6.81
N LYS A 93 7.40 -17.09 -6.67
CA LYS A 93 8.30 -17.96 -5.92
C LYS A 93 9.73 -17.90 -6.46
N ARG A 94 9.89 -18.05 -7.78
CA ARG A 94 11.21 -18.00 -8.44
C ARG A 94 11.91 -16.64 -8.23
N LEU A 95 11.17 -15.54 -8.34
CA LEU A 95 11.69 -14.20 -8.09
C LEU A 95 12.19 -14.08 -6.64
N ILE A 96 11.37 -14.51 -5.67
CA ILE A 96 11.75 -14.47 -4.25
C ILE A 96 12.98 -15.34 -3.98
N GLN A 97 13.02 -16.55 -4.55
CA GLN A 97 14.16 -17.46 -4.41
C GLN A 97 15.45 -16.83 -4.95
N ARG A 98 15.38 -16.30 -6.17
CA ARG A 98 16.52 -15.68 -6.87
C ARG A 98 17.08 -14.47 -6.11
N ASP A 99 16.20 -13.57 -5.65
CA ASP A 99 16.64 -12.24 -5.21
C ASP A 99 16.71 -12.10 -3.68
N PHE A 100 16.00 -12.94 -2.93
CA PHE A 100 15.75 -12.73 -1.50
C PHE A 100 15.98 -13.94 -0.58
N GLU A 101 16.12 -15.17 -1.10
CA GLU A 101 16.20 -16.39 -0.27
C GLU A 101 17.31 -16.36 0.78
N ARG A 102 18.48 -15.82 0.43
CA ARG A 102 19.64 -15.74 1.34
C ARG A 102 19.63 -14.51 2.25
N LYS A 103 18.55 -13.72 2.24
CA LYS A 103 18.44 -12.47 2.99
C LYS A 103 17.68 -12.72 4.30
N ARG A 104 18.30 -12.38 5.43
CA ARG A 104 17.64 -12.46 6.74
C ARG A 104 16.55 -11.42 6.92
N LEU A 105 16.76 -10.23 6.35
CA LEU A 105 15.82 -9.13 6.32
C LEU A 105 15.82 -8.54 4.92
N TRP A 106 14.66 -8.51 4.29
CA TRP A 106 14.47 -7.88 2.99
C TRP A 106 13.16 -7.11 2.96
N ALA A 107 13.02 -6.21 2.01
CA ALA A 107 11.85 -5.39 1.83
C ALA A 107 11.54 -5.22 0.35
N TRP A 108 10.27 -4.97 0.07
CA TRP A 108 9.87 -4.52 -1.25
C TRP A 108 8.75 -3.52 -1.15
N LYS A 109 8.63 -2.74 -2.23
CA LYS A 109 7.58 -1.76 -2.39
C LYS A 109 7.09 -1.78 -3.82
N ASP A 110 5.79 -1.86 -3.95
CA ASP A 110 5.03 -1.51 -5.14
C ASP A 110 3.60 -1.21 -4.66
N PRO A 111 3.03 -0.02 -4.91
CA PRO A 111 1.71 0.32 -4.40
C PRO A 111 0.63 -0.71 -4.73
N ARG A 112 0.71 -1.35 -5.91
CA ARG A 112 -0.30 -2.33 -6.36
C ARG A 112 -0.30 -3.58 -5.51
N THR A 113 0.77 -3.83 -4.75
CA THR A 113 0.81 -4.90 -3.73
C THR A 113 -0.38 -4.80 -2.79
N CYS A 114 -0.85 -3.59 -2.45
CA CYS A 114 -2.06 -3.38 -1.64
C CYS A 114 -3.29 -4.13 -2.16
N LEU A 115 -3.40 -4.26 -3.48
CA LEU A 115 -4.55 -4.88 -4.15
C LEU A 115 -4.38 -6.40 -4.34
N VAL A 116 -3.16 -6.91 -4.22
CA VAL A 116 -2.82 -8.32 -4.49
C VAL A 116 -2.24 -9.05 -3.28
N ILE A 117 -2.39 -8.49 -2.07
CA ILE A 117 -1.86 -9.02 -0.79
C ILE A 117 -2.15 -10.52 -0.58
N PRO A 118 -3.37 -11.03 -0.82
CA PRO A 118 -3.67 -12.45 -0.58
C PRO A 118 -2.73 -13.44 -1.26
N LEU A 119 -2.29 -13.17 -2.50
CA LEU A 119 -1.33 -14.03 -3.19
C LEU A 119 0.03 -13.99 -2.49
N TRP A 120 0.52 -12.79 -2.16
CA TRP A 120 1.80 -12.59 -1.48
C TRP A 120 1.83 -13.32 -0.13
N GLN A 121 0.78 -13.18 0.68
CA GLN A 121 0.63 -13.89 1.95
C GLN A 121 0.68 -15.41 1.77
N SER A 122 -0.06 -15.92 0.78
CA SER A 122 -0.10 -17.35 0.49
C SER A 122 1.28 -17.88 0.07
N VAL A 123 2.00 -17.17 -0.80
CA VAL A 123 3.33 -17.59 -1.27
C VAL A 123 4.37 -17.51 -0.16
N LEU A 124 4.45 -16.40 0.57
CA LEU A 124 5.46 -16.21 1.61
C LEU A 124 5.27 -17.14 2.81
N ARG A 125 4.02 -17.50 3.12
CA ARG A 125 3.71 -18.53 4.12
C ARG A 125 4.24 -19.90 3.71
N GLU A 126 4.05 -20.31 2.45
CA GLU A 126 4.61 -21.57 1.94
C GLU A 126 6.14 -21.57 1.91
N MET A 127 6.75 -20.40 1.74
CA MET A 127 8.21 -20.21 1.79
C MET A 127 8.73 -19.99 3.22
N ASN A 128 7.90 -20.21 4.24
CA ASN A 128 8.27 -20.08 5.65
C ASN A 128 8.93 -18.73 6.01
N THR A 129 8.46 -17.66 5.38
CA THR A 129 8.98 -16.30 5.54
C THR A 129 8.06 -15.47 6.45
N ASP A 130 8.63 -14.81 7.45
CA ASP A 130 7.90 -13.95 8.37
C ASP A 130 7.56 -12.62 7.69
N LEU A 131 6.29 -12.48 7.31
CA LEU A 131 5.79 -11.32 6.58
C LEU A 131 5.26 -10.24 7.54
N ILE A 132 5.83 -9.04 7.43
CA ILE A 132 5.49 -7.87 8.24
C ILE A 132 5.18 -6.66 7.34
N TYR A 133 4.45 -5.67 7.86
CA TYR A 133 3.94 -4.57 7.03
C TYR A 133 4.22 -3.18 7.59
N VAL A 134 4.59 -2.26 6.69
CA VAL A 134 4.51 -0.82 6.94
C VAL A 134 3.45 -0.25 6.01
N ILE A 135 2.41 0.37 6.58
CA ILE A 135 1.29 0.95 5.82
C ILE A 135 1.46 2.47 5.83
N MET A 136 1.88 3.02 4.71
CA MET A 136 2.01 4.46 4.50
C MET A 136 0.66 5.09 4.20
N VAL A 137 0.28 6.10 4.98
CA VAL A 137 -0.97 6.84 4.80
C VAL A 137 -0.66 8.32 4.62
N ARG A 138 -1.35 8.96 3.68
CA ARG A 138 -1.34 10.42 3.48
C ARG A 138 -2.77 10.90 3.32
N ASN A 139 -3.00 12.17 3.68
CA ASN A 139 -4.30 12.81 3.48
C ASN A 139 -4.83 12.54 2.06
N PRO A 140 -6.07 12.02 1.91
CA PRO A 140 -6.65 11.71 0.61
C PRO A 140 -6.71 12.91 -0.34
N LEU A 141 -6.88 14.14 0.17
CA LEU A 141 -6.92 15.35 -0.65
C LEU A 141 -5.55 15.67 -1.27
N ASP A 142 -4.48 15.53 -0.49
CA ASP A 142 -3.12 15.73 -1.00
C ASP A 142 -2.77 14.70 -2.08
N VAL A 143 -3.20 13.46 -1.87
CA VAL A 143 -3.04 12.39 -2.87
C VAL A 143 -3.86 12.72 -4.12
N ALA A 144 -5.11 13.15 -3.98
CA ALA A 144 -5.95 13.53 -5.10
C ALA A 144 -5.38 14.70 -5.90
N ALA A 145 -4.91 15.76 -5.24
CA ALA A 145 -4.23 16.88 -5.88
C ALA A 145 -2.96 16.43 -6.63
N SER A 146 -2.20 15.49 -6.06
CA SER A 146 -1.03 14.92 -6.75
C SER A 146 -1.40 14.05 -7.96
N LEU A 147 -2.52 13.32 -7.90
CA LEU A 147 -3.01 12.51 -9.02
C LEU A 147 -3.60 13.38 -10.13
N TYR A 148 -4.26 14.48 -9.78
CA TYR A 148 -4.71 15.48 -10.75
C TYR A 148 -3.52 16.05 -11.54
N LYS A 149 -2.49 16.56 -10.84
CA LYS A 149 -1.27 17.09 -11.50
C LYS A 149 -0.57 16.06 -12.40
N ARG A 150 -0.56 14.78 -12.02
CA ARG A 150 0.14 13.72 -12.76
C ARG A 150 -0.67 13.10 -13.90
N ASN A 151 -1.98 12.97 -13.73
CA ASN A 151 -2.84 12.13 -14.58
C ASN A 151 -4.13 12.83 -15.06
N GLY A 152 -4.44 14.04 -14.58
CA GLY A 152 -5.71 14.70 -14.85
C GLY A 152 -6.93 14.03 -14.21
N PHE A 153 -6.73 13.18 -13.19
CA PHE A 153 -7.85 12.46 -12.57
C PHE A 153 -8.75 13.37 -11.73
N THR A 154 -10.06 13.18 -11.86
CA THR A 154 -11.05 13.88 -11.03
C THR A 154 -10.86 13.57 -9.55
N LEU A 155 -11.33 14.48 -8.68
CA LEU A 155 -11.32 14.27 -7.23
C LEU A 155 -12.01 12.95 -6.85
N LYS A 156 -13.23 12.72 -7.37
CA LYS A 156 -14.00 11.49 -7.09
C LYS A 156 -13.25 10.22 -7.46
N LYS A 157 -12.64 10.16 -8.66
CA LYS A 157 -11.84 9.00 -9.08
C LYS A 157 -10.65 8.80 -8.14
N SER A 158 -9.92 9.87 -7.85
CA SER A 158 -8.74 9.84 -6.99
C SER A 158 -9.05 9.36 -5.56
N LEU A 159 -10.15 9.84 -4.97
CA LEU A 159 -10.59 9.42 -3.64
C LEU A 159 -11.02 7.94 -3.61
N ASN A 160 -11.70 7.46 -4.67
CA ASN A 160 -12.08 6.05 -4.77
C ASN A 160 -10.87 5.12 -4.90
N ILE A 161 -9.86 5.52 -5.69
CA ILE A 161 -8.60 4.75 -5.79
C ILE A 161 -7.89 4.75 -4.44
N TRP A 162 -7.76 5.92 -3.80
CA TRP A 162 -7.14 6.02 -2.47
C TRP A 162 -7.84 5.12 -1.44
N ALA A 163 -9.17 5.14 -1.41
CA ALA A 163 -9.97 4.30 -0.52
C ALA A 163 -9.75 2.82 -0.79
N HIS A 164 -9.73 2.40 -2.06
CA HIS A 164 -9.49 1.01 -2.47
C HIS A 164 -8.15 0.49 -1.95
N TYR A 165 -7.06 1.24 -2.16
CA TYR A 165 -5.73 0.85 -1.73
C TYR A 165 -5.62 0.79 -0.21
N THR A 166 -6.07 1.83 0.47
CA THR A 166 -5.97 1.95 1.93
C THR A 166 -6.81 0.89 2.63
N LEU A 167 -8.07 0.69 2.21
CA LEU A 167 -8.92 -0.37 2.76
C LEU A 167 -8.35 -1.76 2.50
N SER A 168 -7.83 -2.03 1.30
CA SER A 168 -7.24 -3.33 0.99
C SER A 168 -6.03 -3.62 1.87
N ALA A 169 -5.15 -2.62 2.07
CA ALA A 169 -4.02 -2.74 2.99
C ALA A 169 -4.48 -2.99 4.44
N LEU A 170 -5.45 -2.22 4.95
CA LEU A 170 -5.96 -2.39 6.32
C LEU A 170 -6.69 -3.72 6.52
N TYR A 171 -7.46 -4.17 5.54
CA TYR A 171 -8.26 -5.39 5.64
C TYR A 171 -7.38 -6.64 5.60
N TRP A 172 -6.56 -6.78 4.55
CA TRP A 172 -5.79 -8.00 4.33
C TRP A 172 -4.63 -8.19 5.28
N THR A 173 -4.11 -7.12 5.88
CA THR A 173 -3.03 -7.21 6.88
C THR A 173 -3.53 -7.35 8.31
N SER A 174 -4.84 -7.39 8.53
CA SER A 174 -5.42 -7.53 9.88
C SER A 174 -4.93 -8.81 10.57
N GLY A 175 -4.49 -8.69 11.82
CA GLY A 175 -3.93 -9.82 12.58
C GLY A 175 -2.45 -10.12 12.27
N ALA A 176 -1.86 -9.50 11.25
CA ALA A 176 -0.43 -9.59 11.01
C ALA A 176 0.36 -8.55 11.81
N LYS A 177 1.68 -8.71 11.87
CA LYS A 177 2.58 -7.73 12.48
C LYS A 177 2.75 -6.54 11.54
N ARG A 178 2.19 -5.39 11.90
CA ARG A 178 2.09 -4.20 11.04
C ARG A 178 2.14 -2.89 11.81
N VAL A 179 2.47 -1.81 11.11
CA VAL A 179 2.47 -0.44 11.63
C VAL A 179 1.91 0.51 10.57
N ILE A 180 1.08 1.48 10.98
CA ILE A 180 0.67 2.60 10.13
C ILE A 180 1.62 3.76 10.37
N VAL A 181 2.11 4.38 9.29
CA VAL A 181 2.96 5.58 9.34
C VAL A 181 2.31 6.68 8.50
N HIS A 182 2.05 7.82 9.12
CA HIS A 182 1.55 8.99 8.41
C HIS A 182 2.69 9.71 7.70
N TYR A 183 2.47 10.05 6.44
CA TYR A 183 3.45 10.75 5.62
C TYR A 183 3.91 12.06 6.29
N ASP A 184 2.97 12.87 6.79
CA ASP A 184 3.32 14.17 7.37
C ASP A 184 4.14 14.03 8.65
N GLN A 185 3.82 13.03 9.50
CA GLN A 185 4.62 12.69 10.68
C GLN A 185 6.01 12.16 10.32
N LEU A 186 6.11 11.34 9.26
CA LEU A 186 7.40 10.84 8.78
C LEU A 186 8.29 11.98 8.27
N ILE A 187 7.73 13.00 7.63
CA ILE A 187 8.52 14.13 7.14
C ILE A 187 8.90 15.08 8.28
N SER A 188 8.02 15.31 9.25
CA SER A 188 8.28 16.24 10.36
C SER A 188 9.19 15.66 11.44
N ASP A 189 9.08 14.36 11.72
CA ASP A 189 9.81 13.67 12.78
C ASP A 189 10.17 12.24 12.34
N TRP A 190 11.06 12.17 11.35
CA TRP A 190 11.43 10.90 10.73
C TRP A 190 12.10 9.95 11.73
N GLU A 191 12.90 10.47 12.67
CA GLU A 191 13.71 9.65 13.58
C GLU A 191 12.81 8.87 14.55
N SER A 192 11.85 9.56 15.21
CA SER A 192 10.90 8.91 16.11
C SER A 192 10.02 7.90 15.36
N GLN A 193 9.59 8.24 14.14
CA GLN A 193 8.80 7.31 13.33
C GLN A 193 9.59 6.05 12.95
N LEU A 194 10.87 6.17 12.59
CA LEU A 194 11.70 5.00 12.29
C LEU A 194 12.01 4.17 13.54
N LYS A 195 12.25 4.81 14.69
CA LYS A 195 12.41 4.10 15.97
C LYS A 195 11.16 3.28 16.30
N ARG A 196 9.97 3.86 16.09
CA ARG A 196 8.68 3.17 16.25
C ARG A 196 8.48 2.02 15.26
N VAL A 197 8.87 2.19 13.99
CA VAL A 197 8.81 1.12 12.98
C VAL A 197 9.77 -0.02 13.37
N SER A 198 11.01 0.31 13.76
CA SER A 198 12.03 -0.63 14.17
C SER A 198 11.58 -1.47 15.37
N SER A 199 11.09 -0.83 16.43
CA SER A 199 10.58 -1.51 17.62
C SER A 199 9.33 -2.32 17.33
N THR A 200 8.35 -1.76 16.62
CA THR A 200 7.06 -2.44 16.36
C THR A 200 7.25 -3.68 15.49
N LEU A 201 8.22 -3.69 14.58
CA LEU A 201 8.43 -4.76 13.59
C LEU A 201 9.60 -5.72 13.94
N ASP A 202 10.29 -5.49 15.06
CA ASP A 202 11.57 -6.12 15.45
C ASP A 202 12.60 -6.06 14.30
N ILE A 203 12.77 -4.87 13.71
CA ILE A 203 13.85 -4.61 12.76
C ILE A 203 15.01 -4.03 13.58
N PRO A 204 16.23 -4.59 13.50
CA PRO A 204 17.37 -4.06 14.25
C PRO A 204 17.64 -2.59 13.94
N TRP A 205 17.85 -1.78 14.99
CA TRP A 205 18.35 -0.43 14.82
C TRP A 205 19.84 -0.49 14.40
N PRO A 206 20.27 0.28 13.39
CA PRO A 206 21.64 0.17 12.88
C PRO A 206 22.66 0.67 13.90
N LYS A 207 23.76 -0.07 14.05
CA LYS A 207 24.88 0.30 14.96
C LYS A 207 25.47 1.67 14.65
N ARG A 208 25.48 2.07 13.36
CA ARG A 208 26.01 3.36 12.88
C ARG A 208 24.89 4.40 12.76
N GLU A 209 24.27 4.78 13.88
CA GLU A 209 23.13 5.72 13.89
C GLU A 209 23.45 7.07 13.22
N ASN A 210 24.65 7.61 13.41
CA ASN A 210 25.07 8.87 12.77
C ASN A 210 25.10 8.77 11.23
N GLN A 211 25.42 7.60 10.67
CA GLN A 211 25.40 7.39 9.22
C GLN A 211 23.96 7.31 8.69
N LEU A 212 23.05 6.68 9.46
CA LEU A 212 21.61 6.69 9.17
C LEU A 212 21.09 8.12 9.16
N LYS A 213 21.39 8.93 10.19
CA LYS A 213 20.96 10.34 10.30
C LYS A 213 21.35 11.16 9.09
N ARG A 214 22.65 11.19 8.77
CA ARG A 214 23.16 11.91 7.58
C ARG A 214 22.50 11.44 6.28
N SER A 215 22.30 10.13 6.11
CA SER A 215 21.68 9.57 4.91
C SER A 215 20.20 9.95 4.80
N MET A 216 19.46 9.97 5.92
CA MET A 216 18.06 10.36 5.97
C MET A 216 17.89 11.87 5.76
N GLU A 217 18.70 12.71 6.41
CA GLU A 217 18.69 14.16 6.25
C GLU A 217 19.00 14.58 4.81
N SER A 218 19.98 13.94 4.16
CA SER A 218 20.28 14.17 2.75
C SER A 218 19.14 13.70 1.82
N PHE A 219 18.49 12.60 2.18
CA PHE A 219 17.43 12.01 1.37
C PHE A 219 16.10 12.74 1.51
N LEU A 220 15.75 13.23 2.70
CA LEU A 220 14.54 14.01 2.92
C LEU A 220 14.73 15.41 2.34
N ASP A 221 13.80 15.82 1.49
CA ASP A 221 13.72 17.22 1.08
C ASP A 221 12.33 17.74 1.47
N PRO A 222 12.27 18.57 2.53
CA PRO A 222 11.02 19.17 2.98
C PRO A 222 10.28 19.93 1.86
N LYS A 223 11.00 20.45 0.86
CA LYS A 223 10.42 21.19 -0.27
C LYS A 223 9.59 20.31 -1.20
N LEU A 224 9.74 18.99 -1.15
CA LEU A 224 8.91 18.03 -1.91
C LEU A 224 7.51 17.82 -1.29
N GLN A 225 7.24 18.37 -0.10
CA GLN A 225 5.90 18.36 0.51
C GLN A 225 5.06 19.53 -0.02
N HIS A 226 4.54 19.38 -1.25
CA HIS A 226 3.81 20.46 -1.93
C HIS A 226 2.37 20.71 -1.45
N ASN A 227 1.74 19.75 -0.77
CA ASN A 227 0.36 19.85 -0.30
C ASN A 227 0.29 19.39 1.16
N LYS A 228 -0.39 20.16 2.01
CA LYS A 228 -0.61 19.92 3.45
C LYS A 228 -2.09 20.17 3.80
N SER A 229 -2.98 19.35 3.25
CA SER A 229 -4.39 19.47 3.59
C SER A 229 -4.67 19.08 5.04
N THR A 230 -5.54 19.84 5.70
CA THR A 230 -5.94 19.57 7.09
C THR A 230 -7.10 18.57 7.19
N LEU A 231 -7.38 18.10 8.41
CA LEU A 231 -8.60 17.33 8.69
C LEU A 231 -9.88 18.15 8.47
N LYS A 232 -9.84 19.46 8.73
CA LYS A 232 -10.99 20.35 8.52
C LYS A 232 -11.36 20.43 7.03
N GLU A 233 -10.37 20.42 6.14
CA GLU A 233 -10.60 20.38 4.69
C GLU A 233 -11.24 19.07 4.23
N LEU A 234 -10.94 17.96 4.90
CA LEU A 234 -11.63 16.69 4.64
C LEU A 234 -13.09 16.72 5.08
N ASP A 235 -13.45 17.60 6.01
CA ASP A 235 -14.82 17.75 6.49
C ASP A 235 -15.71 18.62 5.58
N ILE A 236 -15.15 19.24 4.52
CA ILE A 236 -15.89 20.02 3.53
C ILE A 236 -16.98 19.18 2.82
N LYS A 237 -18.09 19.85 2.45
CA LYS A 237 -19.20 19.27 1.66
C LYS A 237 -18.67 18.73 0.31
N GLY A 238 -19.05 17.51 -0.06
CA GLY A 238 -18.69 16.88 -1.34
C GLY A 238 -17.69 15.73 -1.27
N ILE A 239 -17.02 15.52 -0.13
CA ILE A 239 -16.21 14.32 0.12
C ILE A 239 -17.09 13.23 0.74
N SER A 240 -17.07 12.03 0.19
CA SER A 240 -17.89 10.92 0.67
C SER A 240 -17.54 10.51 2.11
N ASN A 241 -18.54 10.27 2.95
CA ASN A 241 -18.34 9.82 4.34
C ASN A 241 -17.41 8.61 4.50
N PRO A 242 -17.44 7.56 3.63
CA PRO A 242 -16.52 6.44 3.75
C PRO A 242 -15.05 6.85 3.70
N VAL A 243 -14.65 7.79 2.84
CA VAL A 243 -13.26 8.26 2.73
C VAL A 243 -12.82 8.94 4.03
N LYS A 244 -13.68 9.80 4.61
CA LYS A 244 -13.40 10.47 5.89
C LYS A 244 -13.22 9.44 7.01
N MET A 245 -14.10 8.44 7.06
CA MET A 245 -14.02 7.36 8.05
C MET A 245 -12.74 6.55 7.91
N ILE A 246 -12.36 6.14 6.70
CA ILE A 246 -11.12 5.39 6.45
C ILE A 246 -9.90 6.19 6.93
N TYR A 247 -9.84 7.49 6.63
CA TYR A 247 -8.70 8.30 7.04
C TYR A 247 -8.64 8.48 8.56
N ARG A 248 -9.79 8.70 9.23
CA ARG A 248 -9.86 8.76 10.70
C ARG A 248 -9.42 7.45 11.35
N LEU A 249 -9.81 6.30 10.80
CA LEU A 249 -9.34 4.99 11.27
C LEU A 249 -7.83 4.84 11.11
N CYS A 250 -7.26 5.36 10.02
CA CYS A 250 -5.81 5.34 9.84
C CYS A 250 -5.09 6.17 10.91
N LEU A 251 -5.61 7.35 11.24
CA LEU A 251 -5.05 8.21 12.29
C LEU A 251 -5.09 7.51 13.65
N GLN A 252 -6.24 6.98 14.04
CA GLN A 252 -6.40 6.24 15.30
C GLN A 252 -5.48 5.01 15.37
N GLY A 253 -5.34 4.28 14.26
CA GLY A 253 -4.46 3.11 14.15
C GLY A 253 -2.97 3.48 14.04
N GLY A 254 -2.63 4.73 13.74
CA GLY A 254 -1.27 5.24 13.71
C GLY A 254 -0.67 5.43 15.10
N ASP A 255 -1.52 5.72 16.09
CA ASP A 255 -1.09 6.05 17.46
C ASP A 255 -0.48 4.85 18.19
N THR A 256 -1.18 3.72 18.23
CA THR A 256 -0.74 2.52 18.95
C THR A 256 -1.10 1.24 18.21
N ARG A 257 -0.32 0.17 18.45
CA ARG A 257 -0.64 -1.17 17.95
C ARG A 257 -1.96 -1.69 18.52
N SER A 258 -2.29 -1.37 19.77
CA SER A 258 -3.54 -1.76 20.41
C SER A 258 -4.75 -1.13 19.72
N ASN A 259 -4.66 0.12 19.28
CA ASN A 259 -5.72 0.75 18.48
C ASN A 259 -5.89 0.05 17.13
N LEU A 260 -4.78 -0.17 16.41
CA LEU A 260 -4.80 -0.80 15.07
C LEU A 260 -5.34 -2.24 15.10
N GLU A 261 -5.01 -3.00 16.15
CA GLU A 261 -5.41 -4.39 16.30
C GLU A 261 -6.66 -4.59 17.17
N GLY A 262 -7.26 -3.51 17.65
CA GLY A 262 -8.47 -3.51 18.47
C GLY A 262 -9.68 -4.07 17.71
N ARG A 263 -10.59 -4.71 18.44
CA ARG A 263 -11.80 -5.35 17.88
C ARG A 263 -12.64 -4.36 17.06
N LYS A 264 -12.91 -3.18 17.62
CA LYS A 264 -13.68 -2.10 16.97
C LYS A 264 -13.06 -1.67 15.63
N MET A 265 -11.74 -1.45 15.61
CA MET A 265 -11.00 -1.09 14.40
C MET A 265 -11.15 -2.16 13.31
N LYS A 266 -10.96 -3.43 13.67
CA LYS A 266 -11.10 -4.58 12.75
C LYS A 266 -12.50 -4.71 12.17
N GLU A 267 -13.53 -4.54 12.99
CA GLU A 267 -14.94 -4.59 12.57
C GLU A 267 -15.27 -3.44 11.62
N GLN A 268 -14.86 -2.21 11.94
CA GLN A 268 -15.10 -1.05 11.08
C GLN A 268 -14.38 -1.17 9.72
N VAL A 269 -13.11 -1.60 9.72
CA VAL A 269 -12.38 -1.87 8.47
C VAL A 269 -13.07 -2.96 7.64
N LYS A 270 -13.49 -4.06 8.27
CA LYS A 270 -14.21 -5.16 7.60
C LYS A 270 -15.54 -4.69 7.01
N HIS A 271 -16.30 -3.87 7.74
CA HIS A 271 -17.55 -3.29 7.26
C HIS A 271 -17.32 -2.39 6.04
N LEU A 272 -16.39 -1.43 6.14
CA LEU A 272 -16.06 -0.51 5.06
C LEU A 272 -15.52 -1.23 3.82
N TYR A 273 -14.67 -2.24 4.00
CA TYR A 273 -14.12 -3.06 2.91
C TYR A 273 -15.23 -3.80 2.16
N LYS A 274 -16.12 -4.49 2.88
CA LYS A 274 -17.27 -5.18 2.27
C LYS A 274 -18.22 -4.21 1.57
N HIS A 275 -18.48 -3.06 2.19
CA HIS A 275 -19.33 -2.03 1.61
C HIS A 275 -18.75 -1.49 0.29
N PHE A 276 -17.45 -1.16 0.28
CA PHE A 276 -16.73 -0.74 -0.93
C PHE A 276 -16.85 -1.79 -2.05
N HIS A 277 -16.59 -3.07 -1.73
CA HIS A 277 -16.70 -4.17 -2.69
C HIS A 277 -18.11 -4.36 -3.24
N ARG A 278 -19.15 -4.18 -2.40
CA ARG A 278 -20.55 -4.29 -2.83
C ARG A 278 -20.93 -3.17 -3.80
N LEU A 279 -20.59 -1.92 -3.47
CA LEU A 279 -20.87 -0.77 -4.34
C LEU A 279 -20.21 -0.92 -5.71
N SER A 280 -18.95 -1.36 -5.75
CA SER A 280 -18.25 -1.57 -7.01
C SER A 280 -18.86 -2.68 -7.88
N ARG A 281 -19.57 -3.66 -7.31
CA ARG A 281 -20.32 -4.66 -8.09
C ARG A 281 -21.61 -4.10 -8.67
N MET A 282 -22.33 -3.28 -7.90
CA MET A 282 -23.57 -2.63 -8.36
C MET A 282 -23.31 -1.70 -9.55
N THR A 283 -22.16 -1.02 -9.59
CA THR A 283 -21.78 -0.17 -10.73
C THR A 283 -21.26 -0.96 -11.94
N GLN A 284 -21.08 -2.28 -11.82
CA GLN A 284 -20.64 -3.17 -12.92
C GLN A 284 -21.79 -3.98 -13.55
N GLN A 285 -22.98 -3.99 -12.95
CA GLN A 285 -24.14 -4.58 -13.62
C GLN A 285 -24.56 -3.67 -14.79
N PRO A 286 -24.71 -4.19 -16.02
CA PRO A 286 -25.22 -3.40 -17.12
C PRO A 286 -26.60 -2.86 -16.75
N LYS A 287 -26.95 -1.65 -17.24
CA LYS A 287 -28.31 -1.07 -17.22
C LYS A 287 -29.29 -1.87 -18.10
N ALA A 288 -29.27 -3.19 -18.02
CA ALA A 288 -30.13 -4.08 -18.80
C ALA A 288 -31.33 -4.51 -17.94
N LEU A 289 -32.20 -3.56 -17.55
CA LEU A 289 -33.50 -3.91 -16.94
C LEU A 289 -34.51 -2.75 -16.87
N ILE A 290 -34.45 -1.76 -17.78
CA ILE A 290 -35.50 -0.71 -17.89
C ILE A 290 -36.15 -0.64 -19.29
N ALA A 291 -35.68 -1.38 -20.29
CA ALA A 291 -36.26 -1.36 -21.65
C ALA A 291 -37.13 -2.59 -22.00
N LYS A 292 -37.81 -3.20 -21.01
CA LYS A 292 -38.82 -4.27 -21.25
C LYS A 292 -40.09 -4.04 -20.42
N LYS A 293 -40.65 -2.83 -20.50
CA LYS A 293 -42.06 -2.54 -20.19
C LYS A 293 -42.44 -1.34 -21.04
N ASN A 294 -42.88 -1.60 -22.26
CA ASN A 294 -43.65 -0.77 -23.20
C ASN A 294 -43.51 -1.47 -24.56
N HIS A 295 -44.60 -1.72 -25.27
CA HIS A 295 -44.92 -2.87 -26.16
C HIS A 295 -45.45 -4.03 -25.31
N ASN A 296 -46.74 -4.36 -25.28
CA ASN A 296 -47.85 -4.17 -26.22
C ASN A 296 -49.19 -4.24 -25.42
N PRO A 297 -50.39 -4.03 -25.99
CA PRO A 297 -50.83 -4.32 -27.36
C PRO A 297 -51.00 -3.11 -28.27
#